data_AF-A0A8T7E337-F1
#
_entry.id   AF-A0A8T7E337-F1
#
_cell.length_a   1.000
_cell.length_b   1.000
_cell.length_c   1.000
_cell.angle_alpha   90.00
_cell.angle_beta   90.00
_cell.angle_gamma   90.00
#
_symmetry.space_group_name_H-M   'P 1'
#
loop_
_entity.id
_entity.type
_entity.pdbx_description
1 polymer ?
#
loop_
_entity_poly.entity_id
_entity_poly.type
_entity_poly.pdbx_seq_one_letter_code
_entity_poly.pdbx_strand_id
1 'polypeptide(L)'
;MLTTGPVVETHGAALGLADDFFSGLFDNMNALSYGRDPIRNPLLFSVDRVAIGAPGTAVAAEAAPGLEDAAGDVFQANPPFFSNIKRIDESALFLTGGFFGDDLNALDVDRRRPRGGFEFVYFSVDDLSFNGVHAPDVLISPLPGGPFSVFADGIVDIGLLPGDDLDALVLADGGVIGELDAGDRALFSISAFSTSSIFLGGSWSPADVLFTDFSGSFSLFASAASIGLRVDDELDALDTIPEPTTLALLGLGMLGVWARRRR
;
A
#
# COMPACT_ATOMS: atom_id res chain seq x y z
N MET A 1 2.32 32.62 5.69
CA MET A 1 1.02 31.94 5.52
C MET A 1 1.15 31.05 4.30
N LEU A 2 1.15 29.73 4.49
CA LEU A 2 1.05 28.79 3.37
C LEU A 2 -0.45 28.62 3.09
N THR A 3 -0.87 28.96 1.88
CA THR A 3 -2.20 28.60 1.38
C THR A 3 -2.18 27.14 0.97
N THR A 4 -3.24 26.40 1.29
CA THR A 4 -3.48 25.05 0.77
C THR A 4 -3.33 25.07 -0.76
N GLY A 5 -2.54 24.13 -1.28
CA GLY A 5 -2.41 23.92 -2.72
C GLY A 5 -3.73 23.41 -3.32
N PRO A 6 -3.87 23.41 -4.66
CA PRO A 6 -5.07 22.91 -5.31
C PRO A 6 -5.31 21.45 -4.90
N VAL A 7 -6.56 21.13 -4.56
CA VAL A 7 -7.04 19.74 -4.52
C VAL A 7 -6.97 19.24 -5.96
N VAL A 8 -6.22 18.16 -6.19
CA VAL A 8 -6.20 17.47 -7.47
C VAL A 8 -7.07 16.24 -7.31
N GLU A 9 -8.32 16.35 -7.74
CA GLU A 9 -9.21 15.21 -7.94
C GLU A 9 -8.86 14.59 -9.30
N THR A 10 -8.30 13.37 -9.30
CA THR A 10 -8.16 12.58 -10.52
C THR A 10 -9.23 11.51 -10.50
N HIS A 11 -10.26 11.69 -11.33
CA HIS A 11 -11.32 10.70 -11.50
C HIS A 11 -10.76 9.39 -12.08
N GLY A 12 -11.31 8.23 -11.70
CA GLY A 12 -10.94 6.93 -12.25
C GLY A 12 -10.99 6.88 -13.79
N ALA A 13 -11.96 7.54 -14.42
CA ALA A 13 -11.97 7.71 -15.88
C ALA A 13 -10.75 8.44 -16.47
N ALA A 14 -10.07 9.32 -15.72
CA ALA A 14 -8.82 9.93 -16.16
C ALA A 14 -7.64 8.93 -16.16
N LEU A 15 -7.78 7.81 -15.45
CA LEU A 15 -6.89 6.65 -15.46
C LEU A 15 -7.36 5.55 -16.44
N GLY A 16 -8.47 5.78 -17.17
CA GLY A 16 -9.04 4.84 -18.13
C GLY A 16 -10.03 3.84 -17.54
N LEU A 17 -10.49 4.05 -16.30
CA LEU A 17 -11.46 3.19 -15.60
C LEU A 17 -12.91 3.60 -15.92
N ALA A 18 -13.88 2.69 -15.78
CA ALA A 18 -15.28 2.96 -16.10
C ALA A 18 -16.04 3.51 -14.87
N ASP A 19 -16.58 4.73 -14.96
CA ASP A 19 -17.24 5.45 -13.85
C ASP A 19 -18.63 4.90 -13.40
N ASP A 20 -18.98 3.63 -13.61
CA ASP A 20 -20.31 3.08 -13.29
C ASP A 20 -20.41 2.50 -11.85
N PHE A 21 -20.27 3.40 -10.88
CA PHE A 21 -20.22 3.20 -9.41
C PHE A 21 -21.46 2.54 -8.74
N PHE A 22 -22.59 2.36 -9.44
CA PHE A 22 -23.87 1.98 -8.79
C PHE A 22 -24.51 0.66 -9.26
N SER A 23 -23.82 -0.24 -10.00
CA SER A 23 -24.49 -1.45 -10.52
C SER A 23 -23.85 -2.83 -10.32
N GLY A 24 -22.72 -2.99 -9.64
CA GLY A 24 -22.39 -4.29 -9.05
C GLY A 24 -20.90 -4.66 -8.99
N LEU A 25 -20.53 -5.16 -7.80
CA LEU A 25 -19.36 -5.96 -7.46
C LEU A 25 -18.00 -5.32 -7.79
N PHE A 26 -17.59 -4.45 -6.87
CA PHE A 26 -16.21 -4.04 -6.53
C PHE A 26 -15.44 -3.26 -7.60
N ASP A 27 -14.91 -2.10 -7.20
CA ASP A 27 -13.89 -1.33 -7.91
C ASP A 27 -12.79 -1.12 -6.88
N ASN A 28 -11.88 -2.10 -6.80
CA ASN A 28 -10.84 -2.20 -5.77
C ASN A 28 -9.54 -1.63 -6.34
N MET A 29 -9.45 -0.30 -6.46
CA MET A 29 -8.13 0.31 -6.60
C MET A 29 -7.43 0.18 -5.24
N ASN A 30 -6.42 -0.69 -5.21
CA ASN A 30 -5.62 -1.09 -4.05
C ASN A 30 -4.18 -0.54 -4.17
N ALA A 31 -3.82 0.54 -3.47
CA ALA A 31 -2.63 0.69 -2.60
C ALA A 31 -2.36 2.14 -2.11
N LEU A 32 -1.69 2.32 -0.97
CA LEU A 32 -1.12 3.59 -0.48
C LEU A 32 0.41 3.53 -0.49
N SER A 33 1.11 3.77 -1.59
CA SER A 33 2.58 3.62 -1.56
C SER A 33 3.30 4.64 -2.40
N TYR A 34 3.98 5.64 -1.84
CA TYR A 34 4.58 6.79 -2.55
C TYR A 34 5.69 6.51 -3.60
N GLY A 35 5.53 5.52 -4.49
CA GLY A 35 6.32 5.11 -5.66
C GLY A 35 7.81 4.84 -5.48
N ARG A 36 8.39 5.20 -4.34
CA ARG A 36 9.85 5.19 -4.17
C ARG A 36 10.32 5.23 -2.73
N ASP A 37 9.47 4.85 -1.79
CA ASP A 37 9.91 4.77 -0.41
C ASP A 37 10.77 3.51 -0.21
N PRO A 38 11.97 3.65 0.37
CA PRO A 38 12.76 2.48 0.66
C PRO A 38 11.96 1.60 1.61
N ILE A 39 11.67 0.36 1.18
CA ILE A 39 11.01 -0.67 2.00
C ILE A 39 11.68 -0.74 3.37
N ARG A 40 11.04 -0.13 4.38
CA ARG A 40 11.54 0.04 5.74
C ARG A 40 10.37 0.16 6.71
N ASN A 41 10.65 -0.16 7.97
CA ASN A 41 9.75 0.16 9.07
C ASN A 41 9.82 1.67 9.41
N PRO A 42 8.74 2.24 9.97
CA PRO A 42 7.42 1.63 10.20
C PRO A 42 6.60 1.43 8.92
N LEU A 43 5.69 0.45 8.96
CA LEU A 43 4.64 0.26 7.96
C LEU A 43 3.43 1.13 8.32
N LEU A 44 2.83 1.79 7.33
CA LEU A 44 1.47 2.33 7.46
C LEU A 44 0.52 1.42 6.71
N PHE A 45 -0.71 1.29 7.18
CA PHE A 45 -1.72 0.45 6.54
C PHE A 45 -3.13 0.90 6.91
N SER A 46 -4.10 0.56 6.07
CA SER A 46 -5.54 0.50 6.41
C SER A 46 -6.00 -0.96 6.34
N VAL A 47 -7.24 -1.22 6.76
CA VAL A 47 -7.83 -2.56 6.84
C VAL A 47 -9.27 -2.52 6.35
N ASP A 48 -9.81 -3.63 5.85
CA ASP A 48 -11.22 -3.73 5.46
C ASP A 48 -12.17 -3.43 6.64
N ARG A 49 -13.38 -2.96 6.32
CA ARG A 49 -14.49 -2.77 7.27
C ARG A 49 -14.84 -3.98 8.14
N VAL A 50 -14.48 -5.19 7.73
CA VAL A 50 -14.70 -6.43 8.51
C VAL A 50 -13.51 -6.82 9.36
N ALA A 51 -12.39 -6.10 9.27
CA ALA A 51 -11.22 -6.35 10.09
C ALA A 51 -11.55 -6.21 11.57
N ILE A 52 -10.99 -7.10 12.38
CA ILE A 52 -11.23 -7.16 13.82
C ILE A 52 -10.00 -6.73 14.60
N GLY A 53 -8.79 -6.97 14.07
CA GLY A 53 -7.54 -6.69 14.75
C GLY A 53 -7.23 -7.64 15.91
N ALA A 54 -5.97 -7.69 16.34
CA ALA A 54 -5.57 -8.47 17.50
C ALA A 54 -5.95 -7.76 18.83
N PRO A 55 -6.34 -8.49 19.90
CA PRO A 55 -6.69 -7.87 21.17
C PRO A 55 -5.60 -6.93 21.72
N GLY A 56 -5.99 -5.70 22.05
CA GLY A 56 -5.09 -4.69 22.62
C GLY A 56 -4.33 -3.85 21.59
N THR A 57 -4.64 -3.97 20.30
CA THR A 57 -4.11 -3.09 19.24
C THR A 57 -5.08 -1.94 18.95
N ALA A 58 -4.62 -0.93 18.20
CA ALA A 58 -5.49 0.16 17.80
C ALA A 58 -6.58 -0.30 16.82
N VAL A 59 -6.25 -1.17 15.86
CA VAL A 59 -7.26 -1.76 14.96
C VAL A 59 -8.38 -2.42 15.75
N ALA A 60 -8.06 -3.22 16.77
CA ALA A 60 -9.09 -3.85 17.60
C ALA A 60 -9.91 -2.89 18.46
N ALA A 61 -9.39 -1.69 18.73
CA ALA A 61 -10.15 -0.65 19.41
C ALA A 61 -11.13 0.04 18.45
N GLU A 62 -10.69 0.37 17.23
CA GLU A 62 -11.51 1.09 16.23
C GLU A 62 -12.52 0.15 15.53
N ALA A 63 -12.22 -1.14 15.42
CA ALA A 63 -13.11 -2.15 14.86
C ALA A 63 -14.20 -2.65 15.84
N ALA A 64 -14.24 -2.12 17.07
CA ALA A 64 -15.18 -2.58 18.08
C ALA A 64 -16.63 -2.33 17.64
N PRO A 65 -17.57 -3.25 17.98
CA PRO A 65 -18.98 -3.04 17.67
C PRO A 65 -19.51 -1.72 18.25
N GLY A 66 -20.13 -0.89 17.41
CA GLY A 66 -20.63 0.44 17.71
C GLY A 66 -19.64 1.59 17.42
N LEU A 67 -18.42 1.30 16.96
CA LEU A 67 -17.51 2.27 16.34
C LEU A 67 -17.43 1.98 14.84
N GLU A 68 -16.86 0.81 14.49
CA GLU A 68 -16.70 0.36 13.10
C GLU A 68 -15.96 1.39 12.22
N ASP A 69 -15.00 2.11 12.79
CA ASP A 69 -14.28 3.22 12.15
C ASP A 69 -12.94 2.79 11.53
N ALA A 70 -12.49 1.56 11.81
CA ALA A 70 -11.16 1.08 11.42
C ALA A 70 -10.90 1.16 9.90
N ALA A 71 -11.94 1.02 9.07
CA ALA A 71 -11.82 1.05 7.61
C ALA A 71 -11.43 2.42 7.05
N GLY A 72 -11.76 3.50 7.76
CA GLY A 72 -11.41 4.87 7.37
C GLY A 72 -10.04 5.33 7.91
N ASP A 73 -9.44 4.57 8.82
CA ASP A 73 -8.26 4.95 9.59
C ASP A 73 -6.95 4.51 8.95
N VAL A 74 -5.86 5.24 9.23
CA VAL A 74 -4.50 4.81 8.89
C VAL A 74 -3.76 4.43 10.16
N PHE A 75 -3.30 3.19 10.21
CA PHE A 75 -2.55 2.62 11.31
C PHE A 75 -1.05 2.60 11.00
N GLN A 76 -0.24 2.57 12.05
CA GLN A 76 1.20 2.42 11.96
C GLN A 76 1.64 1.21 12.78
N ALA A 77 2.40 0.31 12.17
CA ALA A 77 3.07 -0.82 12.82
C ALA A 77 4.60 -0.72 12.71
N ASN A 78 5.29 -1.31 13.68
CA ASN A 78 6.74 -1.51 13.63
C ASN A 78 7.01 -3.02 13.74
N PRO A 79 6.92 -3.79 12.65
CA PRO A 79 7.26 -5.21 12.72
C PRO A 79 8.67 -5.44 13.31
N PRO A 80 8.89 -6.51 14.09
CA PRO A 80 7.96 -7.59 14.38
C PRO A 80 7.14 -7.38 15.67
N PHE A 81 6.94 -6.13 16.13
CA PHE A 81 6.19 -5.88 17.37
C PHE A 81 4.69 -6.10 17.13
N PHE A 82 4.09 -7.01 17.91
CA PHE A 82 2.66 -7.39 17.88
C PHE A 82 1.71 -6.26 18.33
N SER A 83 1.79 -5.10 17.70
CA SER A 83 1.03 -3.89 18.04
C SER A 83 0.99 -2.93 16.87
N ASN A 84 -0.10 -2.17 16.79
CA ASN A 84 -0.23 -1.00 15.94
C ASN A 84 -0.81 0.17 16.74
N ILE A 85 -0.63 1.39 16.21
CA ILE A 85 -1.23 2.62 16.73
C ILE A 85 -2.01 3.30 15.61
N LYS A 86 -3.15 3.91 15.93
CA LYS A 86 -3.83 4.83 15.00
C LYS A 86 -2.93 6.02 14.73
N ARG A 87 -2.68 6.31 13.46
CA ARG A 87 -1.78 7.38 13.04
C ARG A 87 -2.48 8.54 12.38
N ILE A 88 -3.48 8.26 11.56
CA ILE A 88 -4.35 9.26 10.95
C ILE A 88 -5.77 8.79 11.20
N ASP A 89 -6.58 9.70 11.73
CA ASP A 89 -8.01 9.51 11.94
C ASP A 89 -8.74 9.84 10.63
N GLU A 90 -9.76 9.07 10.29
CA GLU A 90 -10.55 9.21 9.07
C GLU A 90 -11.14 10.63 8.92
N SER A 91 -11.50 11.28 10.04
CA SER A 91 -12.00 12.66 10.02
C SER A 91 -10.96 13.67 9.56
N ALA A 92 -9.67 13.40 9.76
CA ALA A 92 -8.57 14.23 9.27
C ALA A 92 -8.41 14.16 7.75
N LEU A 93 -9.01 13.14 7.12
CA LEU A 93 -9.07 12.93 5.68
C LEU A 93 -10.42 13.38 5.08
N PHE A 94 -11.30 13.96 5.91
CA PHE A 94 -12.69 14.31 5.55
C PHE A 94 -13.56 13.10 5.17
N LEU A 95 -13.21 11.93 5.67
CA LEU A 95 -14.00 10.72 5.55
C LEU A 95 -15.07 10.66 6.64
N THR A 96 -16.19 10.01 6.32
CA THR A 96 -17.28 9.71 7.25
C THR A 96 -17.01 8.37 7.91
N GLY A 97 -16.89 8.32 9.24
CA GLY A 97 -16.73 7.05 9.97
C GLY A 97 -17.96 6.15 9.95
N GLY A 98 -17.79 4.95 10.51
CA GLY A 98 -18.79 3.91 10.73
C GLY A 98 -18.79 2.79 9.69
N PHE A 99 -19.56 1.73 9.95
CA PHE A 99 -19.64 0.53 9.11
C PHE A 99 -20.09 0.76 7.66
N PHE A 100 -20.89 1.80 7.44
CA PHE A 100 -21.32 2.28 6.12
C PHE A 100 -20.67 3.62 5.76
N GLY A 101 -19.63 3.98 6.50
CA GLY A 101 -18.78 5.13 6.26
C GLY A 101 -17.93 4.94 5.01
N ASP A 102 -17.11 5.96 4.76
CA ASP A 102 -16.17 5.95 3.66
C ASP A 102 -15.02 4.98 3.97
N ASP A 103 -14.77 4.07 3.06
CA ASP A 103 -13.69 3.08 3.14
C ASP A 103 -12.42 3.69 2.54
N LEU A 104 -11.28 3.55 3.22
CA LEU A 104 -10.03 4.06 2.70
C LEU A 104 -9.41 3.03 1.74
N ASN A 105 -10.00 2.96 0.55
CA ASN A 105 -9.45 2.19 -0.57
C ASN A 105 -8.43 3.07 -1.31
N ALA A 106 -7.23 3.05 -0.73
CA ALA A 106 -5.98 2.79 -1.43
C ALA A 106 -5.68 3.58 -2.73
N LEU A 107 -5.25 4.84 -2.55
CA LEU A 107 -4.69 5.66 -3.61
C LEU A 107 -3.22 6.00 -3.36
N ASP A 108 -2.32 5.55 -4.24
CA ASP A 108 -0.94 6.04 -4.34
C ASP A 108 -0.84 7.28 -5.24
N VAL A 109 -0.07 8.26 -4.78
CA VAL A 109 0.42 9.36 -5.60
C VAL A 109 1.90 9.60 -5.24
N ASP A 110 2.84 9.17 -6.10
CA ASP A 110 4.28 9.45 -5.94
C ASP A 110 4.57 10.97 -6.05
N ARG A 111 4.53 11.65 -4.91
CA ARG A 111 4.77 13.10 -4.85
C ARG A 111 6.23 13.51 -4.93
N ARG A 112 7.19 12.62 -5.25
CA ARG A 112 8.60 13.00 -5.39
C ARG A 112 9.00 13.22 -6.84
N ARG A 113 8.74 14.43 -7.35
CA ARG A 113 9.70 15.05 -8.29
C ARG A 113 10.18 16.46 -7.91
N PRO A 114 11.51 16.68 -7.94
CA PRO A 114 12.10 17.98 -8.20
C PRO A 114 11.83 18.37 -9.67
N ARG A 115 10.98 19.38 -9.89
CA ARG A 115 10.89 20.19 -11.13
C ARG A 115 10.85 19.41 -12.47
N GLY A 116 9.71 18.79 -12.81
CA GLY A 116 9.23 18.75 -14.20
C GLY A 116 9.32 17.45 -15.01
N GLY A 117 8.97 16.29 -14.46
CA GLY A 117 8.77 15.06 -15.24
C GLY A 117 7.46 14.36 -14.92
N PHE A 118 7.05 13.42 -15.78
CA PHE A 118 5.83 12.61 -15.61
C PHE A 118 5.91 11.76 -14.33
N GLU A 119 4.80 11.72 -13.61
CA GLU A 119 4.54 10.92 -12.40
C GLU A 119 3.89 9.60 -12.87
N PHE A 120 4.26 8.46 -12.30
CA PHE A 120 3.60 7.20 -12.60
C PHE A 120 2.74 6.79 -11.41
N VAL A 121 1.62 6.14 -11.69
CA VAL A 121 0.80 5.45 -10.69
C VAL A 121 0.96 3.96 -10.93
N TYR A 122 1.20 3.22 -9.84
CA TYR A 122 1.26 1.76 -9.85
C TYR A 122 0.05 1.22 -9.09
N PHE A 123 -0.60 0.20 -9.64
CA PHE A 123 -1.85 -0.35 -9.09
C PHE A 123 -2.06 -1.78 -9.57
N SER A 124 -2.89 -2.55 -8.87
CA SER A 124 -3.49 -3.81 -9.35
C SER A 124 -4.97 -3.60 -9.66
N VAL A 125 -5.59 -4.58 -10.29
CA VAL A 125 -7.04 -4.64 -10.54
C VAL A 125 -7.53 -6.02 -10.15
N ASP A 126 -8.81 -6.18 -9.81
CA ASP A 126 -9.35 -7.52 -9.52
C ASP A 126 -9.59 -8.35 -10.80
N ASP A 127 -9.88 -9.65 -10.61
CA ASP A 127 -10.10 -10.62 -11.69
C ASP A 127 -11.38 -10.34 -12.52
N LEU A 128 -12.25 -9.44 -12.06
CA LEU A 128 -13.46 -9.03 -12.77
C LEU A 128 -13.23 -7.79 -13.64
N SER A 129 -12.12 -7.09 -13.44
CA SER A 129 -11.99 -5.69 -13.86
C SER A 129 -11.57 -5.48 -15.32
N PHE A 130 -10.84 -6.37 -16.00
CA PHE A 130 -10.47 -6.11 -17.41
C PHE A 130 -10.17 -7.35 -18.26
N ASN A 131 -10.51 -7.29 -19.56
CA ASN A 131 -10.11 -8.32 -20.53
C ASN A 131 -8.62 -8.16 -20.90
N GLY A 132 -7.77 -9.06 -20.40
CA GLY A 132 -6.39 -9.22 -20.87
C GLY A 132 -5.29 -8.80 -19.87
N VAL A 133 -5.67 -8.48 -18.64
CA VAL A 133 -4.78 -8.33 -17.49
C VAL A 133 -5.23 -9.34 -16.43
N HIS A 134 -4.31 -9.89 -15.66
CA HIS A 134 -4.62 -10.77 -14.55
C HIS A 134 -4.63 -9.99 -13.23
N ALA A 135 -5.47 -10.39 -12.28
CA ALA A 135 -5.51 -9.72 -10.96
C ALA A 135 -4.17 -9.58 -10.22
N PRO A 136 -3.23 -10.55 -10.31
CA PRO A 136 -1.97 -10.43 -9.60
C PRO A 136 -0.95 -9.54 -10.33
N ASP A 137 -1.29 -8.98 -11.49
CA ASP A 137 -0.37 -8.12 -12.25
C ASP A 137 -0.25 -6.73 -11.60
N VAL A 138 0.97 -6.19 -11.60
CA VAL A 138 1.21 -4.78 -11.27
C VAL A 138 1.12 -3.98 -12.54
N LEU A 139 0.22 -3.01 -12.57
CA LEU A 139 0.03 -2.08 -13.67
C LEU A 139 0.75 -0.77 -13.39
N ILE A 140 1.12 -0.06 -14.46
CA ILE A 140 1.71 1.27 -14.42
C ILE A 140 1.00 2.20 -15.40
N SER A 141 0.68 3.42 -14.98
CA SER A 141 0.10 4.46 -15.83
C SER A 141 0.81 5.80 -15.69
N PRO A 142 1.11 6.52 -16.78
CA PRO A 142 1.69 7.86 -16.71
C PRO A 142 0.65 8.94 -16.36
N LEU A 143 1.07 9.95 -15.60
CA LEU A 143 0.29 11.14 -15.25
C LEU A 143 0.72 12.38 -16.06
N PRO A 144 -0.21 13.30 -16.40
CA PRO A 144 -1.65 13.23 -16.12
C PRO A 144 -2.40 12.49 -17.25
N GLY A 145 -2.76 11.22 -17.01
CA GLY A 145 -3.52 10.39 -17.94
C GLY A 145 -2.68 9.77 -19.07
N GLY A 146 -2.97 8.51 -19.35
CA GLY A 146 -2.38 7.71 -20.43
C GLY A 146 -2.87 6.26 -20.35
N PRO A 147 -2.66 5.44 -21.40
CA PRO A 147 -2.92 4.01 -21.29
C PRO A 147 -1.99 3.42 -20.22
N PHE A 148 -2.52 2.49 -19.42
CA PHE A 148 -1.68 1.69 -18.55
C PHE A 148 -0.99 0.56 -19.33
N SER A 149 0.07 0.02 -18.75
CA SER A 149 0.73 -1.21 -19.19
C SER A 149 1.01 -2.11 -18.00
N VAL A 150 1.22 -3.40 -18.24
CA VAL A 150 1.74 -4.31 -17.22
C VAL A 150 3.19 -3.91 -16.91
N PHE A 151 3.43 -3.52 -15.66
CA PHE A 151 4.76 -3.29 -15.11
C PHE A 151 5.42 -4.62 -14.73
N ALA A 152 4.71 -5.48 -14.01
CA ALA A 152 5.15 -6.82 -13.64
C ALA A 152 4.00 -7.83 -13.75
N ASP A 153 4.28 -9.00 -14.32
CA ASP A 153 3.36 -10.13 -14.39
C ASP A 153 3.35 -10.85 -13.03
N GLY A 154 2.17 -10.97 -12.42
CA GLY A 154 2.04 -11.53 -11.08
C GLY A 154 2.49 -12.99 -10.99
N ILE A 155 2.32 -13.77 -12.04
CA ILE A 155 2.65 -15.18 -12.06
C ILE A 155 4.13 -15.38 -12.37
N VAL A 156 4.65 -14.68 -13.37
CA VAL A 156 6.02 -14.85 -13.87
C VAL A 156 7.03 -14.09 -13.03
N ASP A 157 6.74 -12.84 -12.68
CA ASP A 157 7.70 -11.95 -12.04
C ASP A 157 7.56 -11.99 -10.51
N ILE A 158 6.35 -12.17 -9.96
CA ILE A 158 6.17 -12.28 -8.50
C ILE A 158 6.19 -13.73 -8.02
N GLY A 159 5.69 -14.67 -8.84
CA GLY A 159 5.55 -16.09 -8.48
C GLY A 159 4.22 -16.43 -7.81
N LEU A 160 3.17 -15.62 -8.05
CA LEU A 160 1.80 -15.90 -7.61
C LEU A 160 1.16 -17.01 -8.44
N LEU A 161 0.09 -17.61 -7.92
CA LEU A 161 -0.68 -18.64 -8.60
C LEU A 161 -1.81 -18.02 -9.43
N PRO A 162 -2.30 -18.71 -10.49
CA PRO A 162 -3.53 -18.30 -11.16
C PRO A 162 -4.70 -18.22 -10.16
N GLY A 163 -5.41 -17.09 -10.15
CA GLY A 163 -6.49 -16.80 -9.19
C GLY A 163 -6.00 -16.26 -7.85
N ASP A 164 -4.77 -15.78 -7.77
CA ASP A 164 -4.34 -14.85 -6.72
C ASP A 164 -4.65 -13.41 -7.12
N ASP A 165 -4.95 -12.57 -6.14
CA ASP A 165 -5.29 -11.16 -6.30
C ASP A 165 -4.47 -10.31 -5.33
N LEU A 166 -3.92 -9.19 -5.82
CA LEU A 166 -3.11 -8.26 -5.03
C LEU A 166 -4.00 -7.27 -4.29
N ASP A 167 -3.88 -7.26 -2.97
CA ASP A 167 -4.82 -6.53 -2.12
C ASP A 167 -4.23 -5.26 -1.48
N ALA A 168 -2.91 -5.23 -1.32
CA ALA A 168 -2.16 -4.00 -1.06
C ALA A 168 -0.79 -4.10 -1.73
N LEU A 169 -0.21 -2.96 -2.08
CA LEU A 169 1.06 -2.88 -2.78
C LEU A 169 1.91 -1.71 -2.28
N VAL A 170 3.17 -1.96 -1.97
CA VAL A 170 4.21 -0.94 -1.85
C VAL A 170 5.29 -1.19 -2.85
N LEU A 171 5.42 -0.32 -3.85
CA LEU A 171 6.48 -0.43 -4.86
C LEU A 171 7.62 0.53 -4.55
N ALA A 172 8.85 0.00 -4.59
CA ALA A 172 10.05 0.81 -4.68
C ALA A 172 10.70 0.60 -6.05
N ASP A 173 10.37 1.49 -7.00
CA ASP A 173 10.97 1.50 -8.34
C ASP A 173 12.43 2.00 -8.27
N GLY A 174 13.34 1.05 -8.45
CA GLY A 174 14.78 1.21 -8.52
C GLY A 174 15.25 1.30 -9.96
N GLY A 175 16.46 1.84 -10.17
CA GLY A 175 17.01 1.86 -11.53
C GLY A 175 16.28 2.80 -12.50
N VAL A 176 15.72 2.25 -13.57
CA VAL A 176 15.05 2.98 -14.66
C VAL A 176 13.55 3.09 -14.38
N ILE A 177 13.13 4.30 -13.99
CA ILE A 177 11.73 4.58 -13.65
C ILE A 177 10.77 4.12 -14.74
N GLY A 178 9.82 3.28 -14.33
CA GLY A 178 8.75 2.73 -15.15
C GLY A 178 9.15 1.51 -15.98
N GLU A 179 10.35 0.98 -15.80
CA GLU A 179 10.81 -0.28 -16.38
C GLU A 179 11.11 -1.28 -15.27
N LEU A 180 10.60 -2.51 -15.40
CA LEU A 180 10.93 -3.57 -14.45
C LEU A 180 12.41 -3.96 -14.57
N ASP A 181 13.18 -3.75 -13.50
CA ASP A 181 14.59 -4.06 -13.42
C ASP A 181 15.05 -4.61 -12.06
N ALA A 182 16.32 -5.01 -11.96
CA ALA A 182 16.87 -5.67 -10.77
C ALA A 182 16.95 -4.77 -9.51
N GLY A 183 16.68 -3.48 -9.64
CA GLY A 183 16.55 -2.54 -8.54
C GLY A 183 15.17 -2.53 -7.89
N ASP A 184 14.17 -3.12 -8.56
CA ASP A 184 12.78 -3.10 -8.14
C ASP A 184 12.47 -4.10 -7.05
N ARG A 185 11.52 -3.72 -6.23
CA ARG A 185 11.03 -4.54 -5.14
C ARG A 185 9.67 -4.05 -4.71
N ALA A 186 8.86 -4.97 -4.20
CA ALA A 186 7.58 -4.63 -3.62
C ALA A 186 7.34 -5.32 -2.28
N LEU A 187 6.57 -4.65 -1.42
CA LEU A 187 5.76 -5.31 -0.40
C LEU A 187 4.34 -5.47 -0.93
N PHE A 188 3.65 -6.53 -0.55
CA PHE A 188 2.26 -6.69 -0.93
C PHE A 188 1.50 -7.59 0.06
N SER A 189 0.17 -7.57 -0.02
CA SER A 189 -0.74 -8.57 0.55
C SER A 189 -1.54 -9.22 -0.57
N ILE A 190 -2.19 -10.35 -0.27
CA ILE A 190 -3.09 -11.03 -1.19
C ILE A 190 -4.52 -10.99 -0.64
N SER A 191 -5.52 -11.00 -1.52
CA SER A 191 -6.91 -11.00 -1.06
C SER A 191 -7.26 -12.29 -0.32
N ALA A 192 -8.23 -12.22 0.61
CA ALA A 192 -8.88 -13.36 1.23
C ALA A 192 -9.38 -14.40 0.22
N PHE A 193 -9.74 -13.97 -0.99
CA PHE A 193 -10.24 -14.84 -2.06
C PHE A 193 -9.17 -15.36 -3.01
N SER A 194 -7.89 -15.08 -2.75
CA SER A 194 -6.77 -15.62 -3.52
C SER A 194 -6.59 -17.12 -3.34
N THR A 195 -6.16 -17.83 -4.39
CA THR A 195 -5.86 -19.27 -4.32
C THR A 195 -4.80 -19.60 -3.26
N SER A 196 -3.82 -18.71 -3.09
CA SER A 196 -2.74 -18.78 -2.12
C SER A 196 -3.15 -18.40 -0.69
N SER A 197 -4.38 -17.88 -0.50
CA SER A 197 -4.93 -17.53 0.81
C SER A 197 -5.29 -18.76 1.64
N ILE A 198 -5.08 -18.67 2.96
CA ILE A 198 -5.50 -19.71 3.92
C ILE A 198 -7.00 -20.05 3.82
N PHE A 199 -7.85 -19.10 3.39
CA PHE A 199 -9.28 -19.33 3.26
C PHE A 199 -9.65 -20.29 2.12
N LEU A 200 -8.80 -20.38 1.10
CA LEU A 200 -8.94 -21.33 -0.02
C LEU A 200 -7.98 -22.53 0.09
N GLY A 201 -7.38 -22.73 1.27
CA GLY A 201 -6.47 -23.85 1.54
C GLY A 201 -5.01 -23.59 1.16
N GLY A 202 -4.66 -22.33 0.87
CA GLY A 202 -3.31 -21.85 0.69
C GLY A 202 -2.53 -21.68 2.00
N SER A 203 -1.43 -20.93 1.95
CA SER A 203 -0.46 -20.82 3.06
C SER A 203 -0.34 -19.41 3.64
N TRP A 204 -0.93 -18.41 3.00
CA TRP A 204 -0.72 -17.01 3.34
C TRP A 204 -1.99 -16.39 3.91
N SER A 205 -1.86 -15.68 5.03
CA SER A 205 -2.95 -14.86 5.53
C SER A 205 -3.10 -13.62 4.64
N PRO A 206 -4.32 -13.13 4.40
CA PRO A 206 -4.53 -11.85 3.71
C PRO A 206 -3.90 -10.66 4.44
N ALA A 207 -3.75 -10.78 5.76
CA ALA A 207 -3.03 -9.81 6.59
C ALA A 207 -1.51 -10.03 6.67
N ASP A 208 -0.95 -11.02 5.97
CA ASP A 208 0.51 -11.14 5.86
C ASP A 208 1.04 -10.12 4.85
N VAL A 209 2.18 -9.51 5.19
CA VAL A 209 2.95 -8.66 4.28
C VAL A 209 4.06 -9.51 3.67
N LEU A 210 4.02 -9.63 2.36
CA LEU A 210 4.94 -10.41 1.53
C LEU A 210 5.94 -9.46 0.86
N PHE A 211 7.11 -9.98 0.49
CA PHE A 211 8.16 -9.26 -0.21
C PHE A 211 8.54 -10.00 -1.49
N THR A 212 8.67 -9.24 -2.58
CA THR A 212 9.21 -9.69 -3.86
C THR A 212 10.30 -8.76 -4.36
N ASP A 213 11.30 -9.32 -5.01
CA ASP A 213 12.31 -8.63 -5.83
C ASP A 213 12.06 -8.84 -7.33
N PHE A 214 10.84 -9.26 -7.68
CA PHE A 214 10.38 -9.56 -9.03
C PHE A 214 11.22 -10.63 -9.77
N SER A 215 11.81 -11.57 -9.04
CA SER A 215 12.62 -12.68 -9.59
C SER A 215 11.82 -13.98 -9.86
N GLY A 216 10.50 -13.93 -9.80
CA GLY A 216 9.59 -15.07 -9.92
C GLY A 216 9.35 -15.81 -8.60
N SER A 217 9.64 -15.17 -7.48
CA SER A 217 9.34 -15.69 -6.15
C SER A 217 9.15 -14.59 -5.12
N PHE A 218 8.48 -14.91 -4.02
CA PHE A 218 8.27 -14.00 -2.90
C PHE A 218 8.52 -14.71 -1.56
N SER A 219 8.61 -13.93 -0.49
CA SER A 219 8.82 -14.42 0.87
C SER A 219 8.05 -13.59 1.90
N LEU A 220 7.87 -14.12 3.11
CA LEU A 220 7.22 -13.39 4.19
C LEU A 220 8.11 -12.24 4.68
N PHE A 221 7.61 -11.01 4.62
CA PHE A 221 8.24 -9.84 5.22
C PHE A 221 7.80 -9.65 6.68
N ALA A 222 6.48 -9.62 6.91
CA ALA A 222 5.87 -9.50 8.23
C ALA A 222 4.58 -10.32 8.29
N SER A 223 4.45 -11.18 9.30
CA SER A 223 3.19 -11.91 9.53
C SER A 223 2.09 -10.97 10.05
N ALA A 224 0.82 -11.32 9.85
CA ALA A 224 -0.35 -10.63 10.41
C ALA A 224 -0.18 -10.33 11.91
N ALA A 225 0.19 -11.35 12.69
CA ALA A 225 0.41 -11.19 14.13
C ALA A 225 1.48 -10.14 14.44
N SER A 226 2.58 -10.12 13.67
CA SER A 226 3.71 -9.21 13.88
C SER A 226 3.42 -7.74 13.57
N ILE A 227 2.27 -7.43 12.97
CA ILE A 227 1.73 -6.07 12.78
C ILE A 227 0.47 -5.81 13.61
N GLY A 228 0.12 -6.75 14.50
CA GLY A 228 -1.03 -6.60 15.41
C GLY A 228 -2.39 -6.93 14.77
N LEU A 229 -2.37 -7.71 13.69
CA LEU A 229 -3.56 -8.22 13.01
C LEU A 229 -3.77 -9.71 13.32
N ARG A 230 -4.98 -10.18 13.04
CA ARG A 230 -5.34 -11.60 13.03
C ARG A 230 -5.09 -12.17 11.64
N VAL A 231 -5.04 -13.49 11.55
CA VAL A 231 -4.81 -14.18 10.27
C VAL A 231 -6.01 -14.07 9.31
N ASP A 232 -7.17 -13.70 9.83
CA ASP A 232 -8.42 -13.50 9.10
C ASP A 232 -8.76 -12.02 8.83
N ASP A 233 -7.89 -11.09 9.24
CA ASP A 233 -8.00 -9.69 8.79
C ASP A 233 -7.48 -9.57 7.34
N GLU A 234 -7.93 -8.54 6.62
CA GLU A 234 -7.55 -8.21 5.25
C GLU A 234 -6.88 -6.83 5.22
N LEU A 235 -5.90 -6.66 4.34
CA LEU A 235 -5.07 -5.46 4.25
C LEU A 235 -5.38 -4.75 2.94
N ASP A 236 -6.09 -3.63 3.05
CA ASP A 236 -6.63 -2.90 1.89
C ASP A 236 -5.66 -1.84 1.36
N ALA A 237 -4.72 -1.40 2.21
CA ALA A 237 -3.65 -0.51 1.80
C ALA A 237 -2.40 -0.69 2.65
N LEU A 238 -1.24 -0.46 2.04
CA LEU A 238 0.06 -0.62 2.67
C LEU A 238 1.00 0.47 2.16
N ASP A 239 1.77 1.10 3.07
CA ASP A 239 2.82 2.10 2.82
C ASP A 239 4.05 1.90 3.74
N THR A 240 5.13 2.62 3.46
CA THR A 240 6.30 2.72 4.32
C THR A 240 6.64 4.17 4.65
N ILE A 241 7.07 4.46 5.88
CA ILE A 241 7.48 5.84 6.21
C ILE A 241 8.92 6.07 5.75
N PRO A 242 9.19 7.06 4.88
CA PRO A 242 10.54 7.43 4.53
C PRO A 242 11.31 7.91 5.77
N GLU A 243 12.53 7.39 5.94
CA GLU A 243 13.38 7.81 7.04
C GLU A 243 13.52 9.34 7.02
N PRO A 244 13.22 10.01 8.15
CA PRO A 244 13.39 11.43 8.19
C PRO A 244 14.88 11.75 7.96
N THR A 245 15.15 12.78 7.15
CA THR A 245 16.51 13.26 6.80
C THR A 245 17.38 13.59 8.01
N THR A 246 16.83 13.49 9.22
CA THR A 246 17.49 13.49 10.51
C THR A 246 18.76 12.65 10.56
N LEU A 247 18.84 11.46 9.95
CA LEU A 247 20.11 10.70 9.92
C LEU A 247 21.20 11.39 9.09
N ALA A 248 20.83 11.97 7.94
CA ALA A 248 21.74 12.78 7.14
C ALA A 248 22.18 14.04 7.92
N LEU A 249 21.25 14.68 8.63
CA LEU A 249 21.54 15.83 9.50
C LEU A 249 22.43 15.45 10.69
N LEU A 250 22.24 14.27 11.28
CA LEU A 250 23.07 13.74 12.36
C LEU A 250 24.50 13.50 11.86
N GLY A 251 24.65 12.91 10.66
CA GLY A 251 25.94 12.70 10.00
C GLY A 251 26.66 14.03 9.72
N LEU A 252 25.96 15.01 9.17
CA LEU A 252 26.49 16.36 8.95
C LEU A 252 26.85 17.07 10.27
N GLY A 253 26.03 16.91 11.30
CA GLY A 253 26.29 17.43 12.64
C GLY A 253 27.56 16.84 13.26
N MET A 254 27.76 15.52 13.16
CA MET A 254 28.96 14.86 13.66
C MET A 254 30.22 15.31 12.90
N LEU A 255 30.15 15.45 11.57
CA LEU A 255 31.24 15.99 10.76
C LEU A 255 31.59 17.42 11.17
N GLY A 256 30.59 18.26 11.44
CA GLY A 256 30.79 19.62 11.95
C GLY A 256 31.48 19.66 13.31
N VAL A 257 31.07 18.81 14.25
CA VAL A 257 31.70 18.70 15.58
C VAL A 257 33.15 18.22 15.48
N TRP A 258 33.41 17.23 14.62
CA TRP A 258 34.75 16.70 14.41
C TRP A 258 35.68 17.73 13.74
N ALA A 259 35.20 18.46 12.73
CA ALA A 259 35.94 19.53 12.09
C ALA A 259 36.29 20.67 13.07
N ARG A 260 35.40 20.96 14.03
CA ARG A 260 35.65 21.95 15.09
C ARG A 260 36.70 21.48 16.11
N ARG A 261 36.78 20.19 16.43
CA ARG A 261 37.78 19.64 17.37
C ARG A 261 39.21 19.62 16.83
N ARG A 262 39.39 19.75 15.51
CA ARG A 262 40.71 19.72 14.84
C ARG A 262 41.32 21.11 14.61
N ARG A 263 40.59 22.18 14.93
CA ARG A 263 41.09 23.56 14.90
C ARG A 263 41.40 24.01 16.31
#